data_AF-A0A4Q5LC86-F1
#
_entry.id   AF-A0A4Q5LC86-F1
#
_cell.length_a   1.000
_cell.length_b   1.000
_cell.length_c   1.000
_cell.angle_alpha   90.00
_cell.angle_beta   90.00
_cell.angle_gamma   90.00
#
_symmetry.space_group_name_H-M   'P 1'
#
loop_
_entity.id
_entity.type
_entity.pdbx_description
1 polymer ?
#
loop_
_entity_poly.entity_id
_entity_poly.type
_entity_poly.pdbx_seq_one_letter_code
_entity_poly.pdbx_strand_id
1 'polypeptide(L)'
;MQTPLFLFLGDLGGGEIMLIMVVILIFFGANKIPELARGLGKGIREFKDASSEIRNEFENAGRTTPQQPQAPYNPTPAYQAPVQPVAPVSAENSVVSDAQVVPATPLAPPMDGGITPPVTERPRLDQTTNE
;
A
#
# COMPACT_ATOMS: atom_id res chain seq x y z
N MET A 1 1.00 -27.41 29.69
CA MET A 1 2.38 -26.88 29.62
C MET A 1 2.29 -25.44 29.15
N GLN A 2 3.09 -24.57 29.76
CA GLN A 2 2.98 -23.12 29.71
C GLN A 2 3.62 -22.56 28.44
N THR A 3 2.85 -21.91 27.57
CA THR A 3 3.36 -21.04 26.49
C THR A 3 2.70 -19.65 26.45
N PRO A 4 2.55 -18.93 27.58
CA PRO A 4 2.08 -17.54 27.59
C PRO A 4 3.05 -16.61 26.86
N LEU A 5 4.33 -16.99 26.80
CA LEU A 5 5.35 -16.23 26.07
C LEU A 5 5.11 -16.22 24.55
N PHE A 6 4.50 -17.28 24.00
CA PHE A 6 4.29 -17.40 22.56
C PHE A 6 3.02 -16.67 22.09
N LEU A 7 2.02 -16.53 22.98
CA LEU A 7 0.86 -15.66 22.74
C LEU A 7 1.26 -14.18 22.69
N PHE A 8 2.21 -13.77 23.54
CA PHE A 8 2.78 -12.40 23.57
C PHE A 8 3.66 -12.07 22.35
N LEU A 9 4.08 -13.07 21.56
CA LEU A 9 4.94 -12.88 20.39
C LEU A 9 4.21 -13.05 19.05
N GLY A 10 3.02 -13.69 19.06
CA GLY A 10 2.21 -13.92 17.87
C GLY A 10 1.18 -12.82 17.59
N ASP A 11 0.72 -12.13 18.63
CA ASP A 11 -0.17 -10.98 18.52
C ASP A 11 0.67 -9.72 18.80
N LEU A 12 1.36 -9.20 17.77
CA LEU A 12 2.04 -7.91 17.82
C LEU A 12 0.99 -6.78 17.88
N GLY A 13 0.24 -6.75 18.99
CA GLY A 13 -0.79 -5.78 19.28
C GLY A 13 -0.22 -4.52 19.90
N GLY A 14 -1.11 -3.55 20.16
CA GLY A 14 -0.75 -2.30 20.83
C GLY A 14 -0.26 -2.47 22.27
N GLY A 15 -0.63 -3.57 22.94
CA GLY A 15 -0.22 -3.87 24.32
C GLY A 15 1.27 -4.19 24.44
N GLU A 16 1.77 -5.04 23.57
CA GLU A 16 3.18 -5.46 23.45
C GLU A 16 4.07 -4.24 23.17
N ILE A 17 3.69 -3.40 22.22
CA ILE A 17 4.40 -2.14 21.90
C ILE A 17 4.44 -1.22 23.12
N MET A 18 3.35 -1.12 23.88
CA MET A 18 3.29 -0.31 25.09
C MET A 18 4.23 -0.87 26.18
N LEU A 19 4.26 -2.19 26.38
CA LEU A 19 5.16 -2.83 27.35
C LEU A 19 6.63 -2.61 26.99
N ILE A 20 7.01 -2.77 25.71
CA ILE A 20 8.37 -2.49 25.24
C ILE A 20 8.72 -1.02 25.44
N MET A 21 7.80 -0.09 25.13
CA MET A 21 7.98 1.33 25.40
C MET A 21 8.26 1.58 26.88
N VAL A 22 7.45 1.05 27.80
CA VAL A 22 7.64 1.24 29.25
C VAL A 22 9.01 0.75 29.71
N VAL A 23 9.45 -0.43 29.25
CA VAL A 23 10.78 -0.96 29.57
C VAL A 23 11.86 0.02 29.10
N ILE A 24 11.82 0.45 27.84
CA ILE A 24 12.79 1.42 27.29
C ILE A 24 12.74 2.75 28.06
N LEU A 25 11.56 3.24 28.42
CA LEU A 25 11.40 4.46 29.23
C LEU A 25 11.99 4.32 30.63
N ILE A 26 12.04 3.13 31.24
CA ILE A 26 12.68 2.92 32.54
C ILE A 26 14.22 2.91 32.39
N PHE A 27 14.75 2.21 31.38
CA PHE A 27 16.19 2.13 31.14
C PHE A 27 16.81 3.46 30.67
N PHE A 28 16.15 4.12 29.72
CA PHE A 28 16.63 5.37 29.13
C PHE A 28 16.03 6.61 29.78
N GLY A 29 14.87 6.51 30.45
CA GLY A 29 14.14 7.66 30.98
C GLY A 29 13.17 8.28 29.97
N ALA A 30 12.03 8.78 30.47
CA ALA A 30 11.00 9.43 29.66
C ALA A 30 11.50 10.66 28.86
N ASN A 31 12.61 11.28 29.30
CA ASN A 31 13.19 12.46 28.66
C ASN A 31 14.14 12.13 27.50
N LYS A 32 14.71 10.92 27.42
CA LYS A 32 15.73 10.60 26.41
C LYS A 32 15.15 10.30 25.04
N ILE A 33 14.01 9.62 24.96
CA ILE A 33 13.32 9.37 23.70
C ILE A 33 12.99 10.68 22.94
N PRO A 34 12.32 11.69 23.55
CA PRO A 34 12.00 12.92 22.84
C PRO A 34 13.24 13.78 22.55
N GLU A 35 14.28 13.70 23.37
CA GLU A 35 15.57 14.37 23.13
C GLU A 35 16.28 13.80 21.91
N LEU A 36 16.37 12.46 21.80
CA LEU A 36 16.93 11.76 20.64
C LEU A 36 16.09 12.00 19.38
N ALA A 37 14.75 11.93 19.48
CA ALA A 37 13.85 12.19 18.36
C ALA A 37 14.00 13.62 17.83
N ARG A 38 14.16 14.61 18.71
CA ARG A 38 14.43 16.01 18.32
C ARG A 38 15.77 16.17 17.62
N GLY A 39 16.82 15.53 18.13
CA GLY A 39 18.15 15.55 17.48
C GLY A 39 18.13 14.90 16.11
N LEU A 40 17.58 13.69 16.01
CA LEU A 40 17.44 12.95 14.75
C LEU A 40 16.56 13.70 13.75
N GLY A 41 15.43 14.27 14.19
CA GLY A 41 14.53 15.02 13.34
C GLY A 41 15.18 16.27 12.73
N LYS A 42 16.01 16.99 13.51
CA LYS A 42 16.80 18.11 12.98
C LYS A 42 17.82 17.63 11.96
N GLY A 43 18.58 16.57 12.26
CA GLY A 43 19.56 16.00 11.34
C GLY A 43 18.94 15.53 10.02
N ILE A 44 17.80 14.83 10.07
CA ILE A 44 17.06 14.41 8.87
C ILE A 44 16.59 15.61 8.07
N ARG A 45 16.12 16.68 8.73
CA ARG A 45 15.67 17.89 8.05
C ARG A 45 16.83 18.60 7.34
N GLU A 46 17.93 18.85 8.04
CA GLU A 46 19.13 19.47 7.47
C GLU A 46 19.69 18.64 6.31
N PHE A 47 19.73 17.31 6.46
CA PHE A 47 20.14 16.40 5.40
C PHE A 47 19.24 16.50 4.17
N LYS A 48 17.92 16.57 4.37
CA LYS A 48 16.96 16.71 3.26
C LYS A 48 17.10 18.06 2.57
N ASP A 49 17.26 19.14 3.34
CA ASP A 49 17.40 20.50 2.82
C ASP A 49 18.69 20.61 1.98
N ALA A 50 19.82 20.14 2.50
CA ALA A 50 21.09 20.09 1.76
C ALA A 50 20.99 19.21 0.51
N SER A 51 20.36 18.03 0.60
CA SER A 51 20.15 17.15 -0.56
C SER A 51 19.27 17.81 -1.62
N SER A 52 18.28 18.61 -1.22
CA SER A 52 17.39 19.34 -2.13
C SER A 52 18.11 20.48 -2.84
N GLU A 53 18.93 21.24 -2.12
CA GLU A 53 19.77 22.32 -2.68
C GLU A 53 20.65 21.77 -3.79
N ILE A 54 21.40 20.71 -3.48
CA ILE A 54 22.29 20.00 -4.40
C ILE A 54 21.51 19.51 -5.64
N ARG A 55 20.33 18.90 -5.44
CA ARG A 55 19.48 18.44 -6.54
C ARG A 55 19.02 19.60 -7.44
N ASN A 56 18.63 20.72 -6.85
CA ASN A 56 18.21 21.91 -7.58
C ASN A 56 19.37 22.53 -8.35
N GLU A 57 20.57 22.58 -7.78
CA GLU A 57 21.79 23.03 -8.46
C GLU A 57 22.10 22.17 -9.69
N PHE A 58 22.01 20.85 -9.59
CA PHE A 58 22.22 19.95 -10.73
C PHE A 58 21.13 20.10 -11.80
N GLU A 59 19.86 20.28 -11.41
CA GLU A 59 18.76 20.50 -12.35
C GLU A 59 18.88 21.86 -13.07
N ASN A 60 19.35 22.90 -12.37
CA ASN A 60 19.56 24.23 -12.94
C ASN A 60 20.84 24.31 -13.78
N ALA A 61 21.92 23.62 -13.40
CA ALA A 61 23.15 23.52 -14.18
C ALA A 61 22.94 22.76 -15.50
N GLY A 62 22.01 21.81 -15.55
CA GLY A 62 21.59 21.13 -16.78
C GLY A 62 20.61 21.94 -17.65
N ARG A 63 20.02 23.02 -17.11
CA ARG A 63 19.10 23.93 -17.81
C ARG A 63 19.81 25.20 -18.31
N THR A 64 20.88 25.05 -19.10
CA THR A 64 21.33 26.11 -20.01
C THR A 64 20.58 26.11 -21.34
N THR A 65 19.53 25.30 -21.49
CA THR A 65 18.61 25.35 -22.63
C THR A 65 17.51 26.36 -22.33
N PRO A 66 17.24 27.34 -23.22
CA PRO A 66 16.17 28.32 -23.06
C PRO A 66 14.87 27.61 -22.71
N GLN A 67 14.17 28.15 -21.70
CA GLN A 67 12.82 27.75 -21.37
C GLN A 67 11.98 27.74 -22.64
N GLN A 68 11.55 26.54 -23.06
CA GLN A 68 10.42 26.43 -23.95
C GLN A 68 9.23 27.04 -23.20
N PRO A 69 8.57 28.07 -23.74
CA PRO A 69 7.42 28.68 -23.09
C PRO A 69 6.42 27.60 -22.72
N GLN A 70 6.21 27.38 -21.41
CA GLN A 70 5.06 26.61 -20.99
C GLN A 70 3.84 27.44 -21.38
N ALA A 71 3.16 27.01 -22.45
CA ALA A 71 1.84 27.52 -22.75
C ALA A 71 0.99 27.35 -21.47
N PRO A 72 0.22 28.36 -21.05
CA PRO A 72 -0.60 28.28 -19.86
C PRO A 72 -1.41 26.99 -19.91
N TYR A 73 -1.20 26.08 -18.96
CA TYR A 73 -2.10 24.95 -18.80
C TYR A 73 -3.44 25.49 -18.32
N ASN A 74 -4.30 25.81 -19.28
CA ASN A 74 -5.72 25.94 -19.05
C ASN A 74 -6.29 24.53 -19.15
N PRO A 75 -6.73 23.89 -18.06
CA PRO A 75 -7.49 22.65 -18.19
C PRO A 75 -8.77 23.01 -18.93
N THR A 76 -8.78 22.78 -20.25
CA THR A 76 -10.02 22.73 -21.01
C THR A 76 -10.94 21.77 -20.27
N PRO A 77 -12.16 22.17 -19.89
CA PRO A 77 -13.14 21.24 -19.37
C PRO A 77 -13.18 20.05 -20.32
N ALA A 78 -12.84 18.87 -19.83
CA ALA A 78 -13.05 17.64 -20.57
C ALA A 78 -14.48 17.70 -21.08
N TYR A 79 -14.68 17.56 -22.39
CA TYR A 79 -15.99 17.52 -23.00
C TYR A 79 -16.86 16.54 -22.19
N GLN A 80 -17.76 17.08 -21.36
CA GLN A 80 -18.85 16.30 -20.82
C GLN A 80 -19.71 15.96 -22.03
N ALA A 81 -19.59 14.73 -22.52
CA ALA A 81 -20.53 14.21 -23.50
C ALA A 81 -21.94 14.51 -22.96
N PRO A 82 -22.85 15.10 -23.76
CA PRO A 82 -24.17 15.44 -23.28
C PRO A 82 -24.82 14.19 -22.70
N VAL A 83 -25.10 14.23 -21.39
CA VAL A 83 -25.93 13.23 -20.73
C VAL A 83 -27.28 13.26 -21.43
N GLN A 84 -27.55 12.23 -22.24
CA GLN A 84 -28.84 12.11 -22.89
C GLN A 84 -29.92 11.99 -21.80
N PRO A 85 -31.03 12.72 -21.90
CA PRO A 85 -32.16 12.52 -20.99
C PRO A 85 -32.63 11.07 -21.11
N VAL A 86 -32.44 10.28 -20.06
CA VAL A 86 -33.11 8.98 -19.92
C VAL A 86 -34.61 9.27 -19.83
N ALA A 87 -35.36 8.88 -20.87
CA ALA A 87 -36.81 9.01 -20.90
C ALA A 87 -37.43 8.32 -19.67
N PRO A 88 -38.47 8.91 -19.03
CA PRO A 88 -39.13 8.26 -17.92
C PRO A 88 -39.82 6.99 -18.41
N VAL A 89 -39.34 5.83 -17.96
CA VAL A 89 -40.04 4.56 -18.08
C VAL A 89 -41.24 4.61 -17.15
N SER A 90 -42.40 4.88 -17.75
CA SER A 90 -43.71 4.67 -17.14
C SER A 90 -44.00 3.18 -16.99
N ALA A 91 -44.85 2.86 -16.01
CA ALA A 91 -45.44 1.55 -15.69
C ALA A 91 -44.56 0.72 -14.72
N GLU A 92 -45.08 0.07 -13.68
CA GLU A 92 -46.46 -0.27 -13.35
C GLU A 92 -46.46 -0.72 -11.88
N ASN A 93 -47.48 -0.32 -11.12
CA ASN A 93 -47.69 -0.81 -9.77
C ASN A 93 -48.31 -2.21 -9.83
N SER A 94 -47.69 -3.21 -9.21
CA SER A 94 -48.27 -4.53 -8.89
C SER A 94 -47.54 -5.04 -7.64
N VAL A 95 -47.99 -4.65 -6.45
CA VAL A 95 -48.87 -5.47 -5.60
C VAL A 95 -48.28 -6.86 -5.30
N VAL A 96 -47.71 -6.97 -4.09
CA VAL A 96 -47.90 -8.03 -3.07
C VAL A 96 -47.79 -9.49 -3.52
N SER A 97 -46.87 -10.25 -2.90
CA SER A 97 -47.24 -11.51 -2.23
C SER A 97 -46.11 -12.05 -1.35
N ASP A 98 -46.37 -12.09 -0.05
CA ASP A 98 -45.77 -13.02 0.89
C ASP A 98 -45.69 -14.44 0.31
N ALA A 99 -44.51 -15.06 0.37
CA ALA A 99 -44.35 -16.52 0.43
C ALA A 99 -42.91 -16.88 0.84
N GLN A 100 -42.82 -17.41 2.05
CA GLN A 100 -41.68 -18.06 2.68
C GLN A 100 -41.35 -19.40 1.99
N VAL A 101 -40.14 -19.63 1.46
CA VAL A 101 -39.66 -20.99 1.05
C VAL A 101 -38.12 -21.13 1.20
N VAL A 102 -37.73 -21.96 2.18
CA VAL A 102 -36.48 -22.71 2.52
C VAL A 102 -35.07 -22.39 1.94
N PRO A 103 -34.00 -22.55 2.75
CA PRO A 103 -32.61 -22.57 2.29
C PRO A 103 -32.24 -23.95 1.72
N ALA A 104 -31.72 -23.99 0.50
CA ALA A 104 -31.10 -25.18 -0.09
C ALA A 104 -29.58 -25.06 -0.06
N THR A 105 -28.96 -25.83 0.83
CA THR A 105 -27.52 -26.09 0.89
C THR A 105 -27.02 -26.68 -0.44
N PRO A 106 -26.06 -26.07 -1.15
CA PRO A 106 -25.36 -26.76 -2.23
C PRO A 106 -24.29 -27.69 -1.63
N LEU A 107 -24.51 -29.00 -1.75
CA LEU A 107 -23.46 -30.01 -1.62
C LEU A 107 -22.53 -29.87 -2.84
N ALA A 108 -21.27 -29.46 -2.66
CA ALA A 108 -20.27 -29.56 -3.71
C ALA A 108 -19.68 -30.98 -3.74
N PRO A 109 -19.73 -31.71 -4.87
CA PRO A 109 -19.00 -32.96 -5.04
C PRO A 109 -17.50 -32.68 -5.30
N PRO A 110 -16.57 -33.51 -4.76
CA PRO A 110 -15.14 -33.40 -5.05
C PRO A 110 -14.85 -34.00 -6.43
N MET A 111 -14.23 -33.24 -7.32
CA MET A 111 -13.67 -33.76 -8.57
C MET A 111 -12.24 -33.26 -8.73
N ASP A 112 -11.33 -34.17 -8.37
CA ASP A 112 -9.89 -34.18 -8.60
C ASP A 112 -9.61 -34.25 -10.10
N GLY A 113 -8.89 -33.27 -10.63
CA GLY A 113 -8.58 -33.11 -12.03
C GLY A 113 -7.27 -32.34 -12.16
N GLY A 114 -6.16 -33.07 -11.99
CA GLY A 114 -4.81 -32.52 -12.03
C GLY A 114 -4.54 -31.72 -13.30
N ILE A 115 -4.11 -30.48 -13.11
CA ILE A 115 -3.30 -29.73 -14.07
C ILE A 115 -2.25 -28.97 -13.27
N THR A 116 -1.24 -29.69 -12.79
CA THR A 116 0.01 -29.04 -12.39
C THR A 116 0.62 -28.40 -13.66
N PRO A 117 0.95 -27.11 -13.68
CA PRO A 117 1.69 -26.54 -14.80
C PRO A 117 3.07 -27.22 -14.90
N PRO A 118 3.63 -27.44 -16.10
CA PRO A 118 4.96 -28.01 -16.25
C PRO A 118 5.99 -27.06 -15.61
N VAL A 119 6.72 -27.57 -14.62
CA VAL A 119 7.92 -26.94 -14.08
C VAL A 119 8.92 -26.81 -15.23
N THR A 120 9.08 -25.59 -15.74
CA THR A 120 10.20 -25.25 -16.61
C THR A 120 11.43 -25.16 -15.71
N GLU A 121 12.13 -26.28 -15.55
CA GLU A 121 13.47 -26.28 -14.97
C GLU A 121 14.36 -25.40 -15.86
N ARG A 122 14.83 -24.27 -15.32
CA ARG A 122 15.82 -23.44 -16.01
C ARG A 122 17.10 -24.27 -16.16
N PRO A 123 17.73 -24.30 -17.35
CA PRO A 123 19.04 -24.91 -17.51
C PRO A 123 20.00 -24.31 -16.48
N ARG A 124 20.47 -25.17 -15.59
CA ARG A 124 21.45 -24.86 -14.58
C ARG A 124 22.74 -24.50 -15.35
N LEU A 125 23.16 -23.25 -15.23
CA LEU A 125 24.31 -22.68 -15.92
C LEU A 125 25.56 -22.85 -15.04
N ASP A 126 25.84 -24.10 -14.69
CA ASP A 126 27.03 -24.54 -13.98
C ASP A 126 27.95 -25.24 -14.98
N GLN A 127 28.58 -24.44 -15.85
CA GLN A 127 29.76 -24.83 -16.62
C GLN A 127 30.43 -23.59 -17.26
N THR A 128 31.06 -22.77 -16.43
CA THR A 128 32.29 -22.06 -16.82
C THR A 128 33.42 -22.95 -16.27
N THR A 129 34.05 -23.82 -17.05
CA THR A 129 35.09 -23.58 -18.05
C THR A 129 36.10 -22.50 -17.63
N ASN A 130 37.05 -22.92 -16.81
CA ASN A 130 38.27 -22.18 -16.54
C ASN A 130 39.38 -23.19 -16.26
N GLU A 131 40.12 -23.52 -17.32
CA GLU A 131 41.56 -23.82 -17.22
C GLU A 131 42.33 -22.58 -16.75
#